data_AF-A0A9P0JPS3-F1
#
_entry.id   AF-A0A9P0JPS3-F1
#
_cell.length_a   1.000
_cell.length_b   1.000
_cell.length_c   1.000
_cell.angle_alpha   90.00
_cell.angle_beta   90.00
_cell.angle_gamma   90.00
#
_symmetry.space_group_name_H-M   'P 1'
#
loop_
_entity.id
_entity.type
_entity.pdbx_description
1 polymer ?
#
loop_
_entity_poly.entity_id
_entity_poly.type
_entity_poly.pdbx_seq_one_letter_code
_entity_poly.pdbx_strand_id
1 'polypeptide(L)'
;MNDTERIIREVRIRPCLWNSSCKGYSDAEAKKVAWQKVMHAVYPDYEEYAPETQMNLAQETQKKWRNVRDSFIKELNRQKSFEAGWAVKTRRPYRYYDQLKFLMESENE
;
A
#
# COMPACT_ATOMS: atom_id res chain seq x y z
N MET A 1 -0.81 12.77 -10.92
CA MET A 1 -0.74 11.76 -9.84
C MET A 1 -2.10 11.10 -9.74
N ASN A 2 -2.18 9.80 -9.98
CA ASN A 2 -3.45 9.05 -9.91
C ASN A 2 -3.78 8.63 -8.46
N ASP A 3 -5.01 8.17 -8.20
CA ASP A 3 -5.45 7.75 -6.86
C ASP A 3 -4.53 6.69 -6.25
N THR A 4 -4.04 5.74 -7.06
CA THR A 4 -3.18 4.66 -6.58
C THR A 4 -1.82 5.18 -6.10
N GLU A 5 -1.21 6.10 -6.85
CA GLU A 5 0.02 6.78 -6.47
C GLU A 5 -0.19 7.59 -5.17
N ARG A 6 -1.33 8.27 -5.03
CA ARG A 6 -1.68 8.99 -3.79
C ARG A 6 -1.79 8.04 -2.61
N ILE A 7 -2.51 6.93 -2.78
CA ILE A 7 -2.64 5.88 -1.76
C ILE A 7 -1.26 5.36 -1.34
N ILE A 8 -0.38 5.02 -2.29
CA ILE A 8 0.96 4.51 -1.98
C ILE A 8 1.77 5.52 -1.18
N ARG A 9 1.76 6.80 -1.59
CA ARG A 9 2.47 7.87 -0.89
C ARG A 9 1.95 8.06 0.54
N GLU A 10 0.64 8.12 0.71
CA GLU A 10 0.00 8.33 2.00
C GLU A 10 0.17 7.12 2.93
N VAL A 11 0.13 5.90 2.40
CA VAL A 11 0.42 4.69 3.18
C VAL A 11 1.89 4.65 3.58
N ARG A 12 2.83 5.00 2.69
CA ARG A 12 4.27 5.03 2.98
C ARG A 12 4.60 5.86 4.23
N ILE A 13 4.02 7.06 4.34
CA ILE A 13 4.26 7.94 5.50
C ILE A 13 3.58 7.49 6.80
N ARG A 14 2.77 6.42 6.77
CA ARG A 14 2.04 5.86 7.93
C ARG A 14 2.45 4.40 8.17
N PRO A 15 3.58 4.16 8.87
CA PRO A 15 4.12 2.81 9.11
C PRO A 15 3.15 1.82 9.75
N CYS A 16 2.21 2.29 10.59
CA CYS A 16 1.19 1.44 11.21
C CYS A 16 0.29 0.69 10.20
N LEU A 17 0.26 1.11 8.92
CA LEU A 17 -0.51 0.46 7.86
C LEU A 17 0.24 -0.65 7.13
N TRP A 18 1.58 -0.69 7.20
CA TRP A 18 2.39 -1.58 6.36
C TRP A 18 3.59 -2.23 7.05
N ASN A 19 4.19 -1.57 8.02
CA ASN A 19 5.38 -2.04 8.73
C ASN A 19 4.96 -2.85 9.96
N SER A 20 5.15 -4.18 9.92
CA SER A 20 4.84 -5.09 11.03
C SER A 20 5.71 -4.88 12.27
N SER A 21 6.91 -4.32 12.11
CA SER A 21 7.83 -4.02 13.20
C SER A 21 7.47 -2.71 13.93
N CYS A 22 6.54 -1.91 13.39
CA CYS A 22 6.04 -0.72 14.05
C CYS A 22 5.12 -1.07 15.22
N LYS A 23 5.32 -0.47 16.40
CA LYS A 23 4.45 -0.65 17.58
C LYS A 23 2.96 -0.39 17.28
N GLY A 24 2.66 0.57 16.39
CA GLY A 24 1.30 0.90 15.97
C GLY A 24 0.67 -0.08 14.98
N TYR A 25 1.40 -1.09 14.48
CA TYR A 25 0.85 -2.08 13.56
C TYR A 25 -0.13 -3.04 14.23
N SER A 26 -0.04 -3.26 15.53
CA SER A 26 -1.01 -4.08 16.26
C SER A 26 -2.19 -3.26 16.78
N ASP A 27 -2.12 -1.93 16.69
CA ASP A 27 -3.11 -1.00 17.22
C ASP A 27 -4.21 -0.73 16.17
N ALA A 28 -5.42 -1.18 16.48
CA ALA A 28 -6.59 -1.01 15.62
C ALA A 28 -7.01 0.47 15.50
N GLU A 29 -6.89 1.26 16.56
CA GLU A 29 -7.26 2.68 16.55
C GLU A 29 -6.24 3.49 15.76
N ALA A 30 -4.94 3.21 15.93
CA ALA A 30 -3.90 3.83 15.13
C ALA A 30 -4.10 3.57 13.63
N LYS A 31 -4.46 2.34 13.24
CA LYS A 31 -4.81 2.00 11.86
C LYS A 31 -6.02 2.75 11.35
N LYS A 32 -7.08 2.84 12.15
CA LYS A 32 -8.30 3.57 11.79
C LYS A 32 -8.01 5.04 11.52
N VAL A 33 -7.30 5.71 12.44
CA VAL A 33 -6.88 7.11 12.28
C VAL A 33 -5.98 7.29 11.05
N ALA A 34 -5.05 6.35 10.84
CA ALA A 34 -4.19 6.39 9.67
C ALA A 34 -4.98 6.29 8.36
N TRP A 35 -5.95 5.36 8.26
CA TRP A 35 -6.82 5.24 7.09
C TRP A 35 -7.71 6.45 6.87
N GLN A 36 -8.26 7.04 7.93
CA GLN A 36 -9.01 8.30 7.81
C GLN A 36 -8.15 9.39 7.17
N LYS A 37 -6.90 9.56 7.62
CA LYS A 37 -5.99 10.53 7.03
C LYS A 37 -5.65 10.21 5.56
N VAL A 38 -5.55 8.92 5.19
CA VAL A 38 -5.41 8.52 3.78
C VAL A 38 -6.64 8.91 2.97
N MET A 39 -7.86 8.69 3.49
CA MET A 39 -9.09 9.07 2.78
C MET A 39 -9.15 10.56 2.49
N HIS A 40 -8.88 11.42 3.48
CA HIS A 40 -8.89 12.88 3.31
C HIS A 40 -7.85 13.37 2.30
N ALA A 41 -6.71 12.68 2.21
CA ALA A 41 -5.66 13.03 1.25
C ALA A 41 -5.99 12.58 -0.18
N VAL A 42 -6.75 11.49 -0.34
CA VAL A 42 -7.15 10.96 -1.65
C VAL A 42 -8.42 11.65 -2.16
N TYR A 43 -9.37 11.90 -1.26
CA TYR A 43 -10.69 12.49 -1.51
C TYR A 43 -10.83 13.77 -0.67
N PRO A 44 -10.58 14.97 -1.25
CA PRO A 44 -10.69 16.23 -0.52
C PRO A 44 -12.08 16.47 0.09
N ASP A 45 -13.13 16.05 -0.61
CA ASP A 45 -14.52 16.24 -0.20
C ASP A 45 -15.04 15.05 0.65
N TYR A 46 -14.14 14.27 1.26
CA TYR A 46 -14.50 13.04 1.97
C TYR A 46 -15.54 13.28 3.07
N GLU A 47 -15.42 14.38 3.81
CA GLU A 47 -16.35 14.74 4.90
C GLU A 47 -17.74 15.16 4.40
N GLU A 48 -17.86 15.59 3.15
CA GLU A 48 -19.13 16.01 2.55
C GLU A 48 -19.96 14.83 2.04
N TYR A 49 -19.32 13.66 1.84
CA TYR A 49 -20.02 12.45 1.42
C TYR A 49 -20.91 11.86 2.52
N ALA A 50 -22.01 11.23 2.09
CA ALA A 50 -22.85 10.46 2.98
C ALA A 50 -22.06 9.31 3.66
N PRO A 51 -22.42 8.90 4.88
CA PRO A 51 -21.70 7.86 5.62
C PRO A 51 -21.54 6.53 4.85
N GLU A 52 -22.55 6.15 4.06
CA GLU A 52 -22.48 4.95 3.21
C GLU A 52 -21.42 5.10 2.11
N THR A 53 -21.38 6.25 1.45
CA THR A 53 -20.38 6.56 0.43
C THR A 53 -18.98 6.61 1.02
N GLN A 54 -18.80 7.23 2.19
CA GLN A 54 -17.54 7.24 2.92
C GLN A 54 -17.06 5.81 3.21
N MET A 55 -17.95 4.94 3.70
CA MET A 55 -17.65 3.55 3.99
C MET A 55 -17.22 2.80 2.72
N ASN A 56 -17.94 2.99 1.61
CA ASN A 56 -17.61 2.37 0.32
C ASN A 56 -16.23 2.83 -0.18
N LEU A 57 -15.95 4.14 -0.17
CA LEU A 57 -14.65 4.69 -0.57
C LEU A 57 -13.50 4.16 0.31
N ALA A 58 -13.74 4.03 1.62
CA ALA A 58 -12.76 3.47 2.54
C ALA A 58 -12.45 2.00 2.20
N GLN A 59 -13.49 1.18 1.96
CA GLN A 59 -13.32 -0.22 1.56
C GLN A 59 -12.60 -0.35 0.21
N GLU A 60 -12.98 0.45 -0.78
CA GLU A 60 -12.34 0.46 -2.09
C GLU A 60 -10.87 0.87 -2.01
N THR A 61 -10.55 1.87 -1.20
CA THR A 61 -9.17 2.34 -1.03
C THR A 61 -8.30 1.30 -0.34
N GLN A 62 -8.80 0.67 0.71
CA GLN A 62 -8.11 -0.44 1.39
C GLN A 62 -7.92 -1.64 0.45
N LYS A 63 -8.93 -1.95 -0.38
CA LYS A 63 -8.85 -3.01 -1.40
C LYS A 63 -7.81 -2.66 -2.48
N LYS A 64 -7.77 -1.42 -2.97
CA LYS A 64 -6.75 -0.95 -3.91
C LYS A 64 -5.35 -1.11 -3.32
N TRP A 65 -5.13 -0.66 -2.09
CA TRP A 65 -3.85 -0.84 -1.39
C TRP A 65 -3.45 -2.33 -1.29
N ARG A 66 -4.38 -3.19 -0.87
CA ARG A 66 -4.13 -4.64 -0.78
C ARG A 66 -3.70 -5.22 -2.12
N ASN A 67 -4.42 -4.91 -3.20
CA ASN A 67 -4.08 -5.41 -4.54
C ASN A 67 -2.71 -4.94 -5.02
N VAL A 68 -2.34 -3.69 -4.70
CA VAL A 68 -1.03 -3.11 -5.04
C VAL A 68 0.08 -3.82 -4.26
N ARG A 69 -0.09 -3.99 -2.95
CA ARG A 69 0.86 -4.72 -2.09
C ARG A 69 1.01 -6.18 -2.54
N ASP A 70 -0.09 -6.88 -2.81
CA ASP A 70 -0.08 -8.27 -3.27
C ASP A 70 0.64 -8.40 -4.62
N SER A 71 0.41 -7.47 -5.54
CA SER A 71 1.09 -7.43 -6.84
C SER A 71 2.60 -7.22 -6.67
N PHE A 72 3.00 -6.36 -5.71
CA PHE A 72 4.40 -6.15 -5.37
C PHE A 72 5.06 -7.37 -4.73
N ILE A 73 4.41 -8.02 -3.75
CA ILE A 73 4.92 -9.25 -3.13
C ILE A 73 5.07 -10.37 -4.16
N LYS A 74 4.10 -10.53 -5.07
CA LYS A 74 4.20 -11.48 -6.19
C LYS A 74 5.41 -11.19 -7.06
N GLU A 75 5.65 -9.93 -7.38
CA GLU A 75 6.83 -9.51 -8.16
C GLU A 75 8.15 -9.77 -7.41
N LEU A 76 8.21 -9.52 -6.09
CA LEU A 76 9.38 -9.83 -5.27
C LEU A 76 9.68 -11.33 -5.22
N ASN A 77 8.66 -12.16 -4.97
CA ASN A 77 8.83 -13.61 -4.96
C ASN A 77 9.27 -14.12 -6.32
N ARG A 78 8.72 -13.55 -7.40
CA ARG A 78 9.15 -13.83 -8.77
C ARG A 78 10.63 -13.51 -8.95
N GLN A 79 11.09 -12.34 -8.51
CA GLN A 79 12.50 -11.92 -8.56
C GLN A 79 13.43 -12.86 -7.79
N LYS A 80 13.07 -13.23 -6.55
CA LYS A 80 13.82 -14.21 -5.74
C LYS A 80 13.92 -15.57 -6.45
N SER A 81 12.87 -16.03 -7.13
CA SER A 81 12.91 -17.28 -7.91
C SER A 81 13.80 -17.21 -9.16
N PHE A 82 14.05 -16.02 -9.74
CA PHE A 82 14.97 -15.87 -10.87
C PHE A 82 16.44 -15.86 -10.46
N GLU A 83 16.78 -15.26 -9.32
CA GLU A 83 18.14 -15.32 -8.75
C GLU A 83 18.59 -16.77 -8.51
N ALA A 84 17.64 -17.68 -8.28
CA ALA A 84 17.86 -19.12 -8.16
C ALA A 84 18.03 -19.89 -9.50
N GLY A 85 18.25 -19.20 -10.64
CA GLY A 85 18.77 -19.81 -11.88
C GLY A 85 17.76 -20.15 -12.98
N TRP A 86 16.52 -19.65 -12.93
CA TRP A 86 15.51 -19.90 -13.96
C TRP A 86 15.47 -18.73 -14.97
N ALA A 87 16.00 -18.89 -16.18
CA ALA A 87 15.95 -17.87 -17.24
C ALA A 87 14.51 -17.77 -17.82
N VAL A 88 13.92 -16.60 -18.16
CA VAL A 88 14.25 -15.71 -19.29
C VAL A 88 13.41 -14.39 -19.23
N LYS A 89 14.00 -13.31 -19.76
CA LYS A 89 13.47 -12.02 -20.27
C LYS A 89 13.07 -10.91 -19.29
N THR A 90 13.85 -9.83 -19.38
CA THR A 90 13.63 -8.46 -18.91
C THR A 90 12.19 -7.99 -19.14
N ARG A 91 11.29 -8.30 -18.21
CA ARG A 91 9.96 -7.65 -18.16
C ARG A 91 10.12 -6.28 -17.52
N ARG A 92 9.30 -5.34 -18.00
CA ARG A 92 9.21 -4.02 -17.36
C ARG A 92 8.86 -4.22 -15.88
N PRO A 93 9.57 -3.57 -14.95
CA PRO A 93 9.24 -3.64 -13.53
C PRO A 93 7.78 -3.21 -13.32
N TYR A 94 7.13 -3.78 -12.31
CA TYR A 94 5.78 -3.39 -11.93
C TYR A 94 5.69 -1.87 -11.82
N ARG A 95 4.62 -1.26 -12.35
CA ARG A 95 4.52 0.21 -12.49
C ARG A 95 4.79 0.98 -11.19
N TYR A 96 4.45 0.40 -10.05
CA TYR A 96 4.63 1.01 -8.73
C TYR A 96 5.81 0.43 -7.95
N TYR A 97 6.68 -0.36 -8.59
CA TYR A 97 7.78 -1.06 -7.94
C TYR A 97 8.68 -0.12 -7.14
N ASP A 98 9.17 0.97 -7.75
CA ASP A 98 10.04 1.94 -7.07
C ASP A 98 9.34 2.64 -5.90
N GLN A 99 8.04 2.91 -6.03
CA GLN A 99 7.25 3.54 -4.96
C GLN A 99 6.99 2.58 -3.79
N LEU A 100 7.08 1.26 -4.00
CA LEU A 100 6.80 0.22 -3.01
C LEU A 100 8.07 -0.39 -2.40
N LYS A 101 9.28 0.03 -2.83
CA LYS A 101 10.56 -0.43 -2.27
C LYS A 101 10.67 -0.27 -0.75
N PHE A 102 9.99 0.72 -0.16
CA PHE A 102 9.94 0.90 1.30
C PHE A 102 9.38 -0.32 2.05
N LEU A 103 8.56 -1.15 1.40
CA LEU A 103 8.05 -2.39 1.99
C LEU A 103 9.14 -3.45 2.19
N MET A 104 10.26 -3.35 1.46
CA MET A 104 11.42 -4.24 1.63
C MET A 104 12.31 -3.78 2.79
N GLU A 105 12.34 -2.47 3.07
CA GLU A 105 13.15 -1.90 4.16
C GLU A 105 12.66 -2.40 5.54
N SER A 106 11.38 -2.73 5.70
CA SER A 106 10.85 -3.33 6.94
C SER A 106 11.19 -4.80 7.18
N GLU A 107 11.70 -5.53 6.18
CA GLU A 107 12.14 -6.94 6.37
C GLU A 107 13.59 -7.05 6.87
N ASN A 108 14.35 -5.94 6.88
CA ASN A 108 15.79 -5.93 7.16
C ASN A 108 16.20 -5.28 8.50
N GLU A 109 15.25 -5.05 9.42
CA GLU A 109 15.53 -4.44 10.74
C GLU A 109 15.18 -5.38 11.90
#